data_AF-A0A961WJI0-F1
#
_entry.id   AF-A0A961WJI0-F1
#
_cell.length_a   1.000
_cell.length_b   1.000
_cell.length_c   1.000
_cell.angle_alpha   90.00
_cell.angle_beta   90.00
_cell.angle_gamma   90.00
#
_symmetry.space_group_name_H-M   'P 1'
#
loop_
_entity.id
_entity.type
_entity.pdbx_description
1 polymer ?
#
loop_
_entity_poly.entity_id
_entity_poly.type
_entity_poly.pdbx_seq_one_letter_code
_entity_poly.pdbx_strand_id
1 'polypeptide(L)'
;QKGLLSAKATARLVRARASRTGEVYLLRGLMDIFSRGMDVMGAKLNRAGVYAMVTNHSNWEEIGRDIVRRSKTKDVSYPIVIMGHSLGGNDAPKLANYLGRRGIKVSYVVTFDPTRRGYFGKNVGRVVNFYLTHDDDNRLYKSAGFTGTLQNISMDGKDGITHTSIEKNSRIQNDVIGRIMSMT
;
A
#
# COMPACT_ATOMS: atom_id res chain seq x y z
N GLN A 1 5.66 -35.35 0.26
CA GLN A 1 6.01 -34.22 -0.63
C GLN A 1 4.74 -33.66 -1.25
N LYS A 2 4.24 -32.49 -0.81
CA LYS A 2 3.21 -31.75 -1.54
C LYS A 2 3.74 -30.35 -1.78
N GLY A 3 3.89 -30.05 -3.07
CA GLY A 3 4.81 -29.09 -3.62
C GLY A 3 4.40 -27.63 -3.41
N LEU A 4 5.44 -26.86 -3.15
CA LEU A 4 5.56 -25.42 -3.21
C LEU A 4 5.16 -24.91 -4.62
N LEU A 5 3.85 -24.81 -4.91
CA LEU A 5 3.35 -24.09 -6.10
C LEU A 5 3.38 -22.57 -5.82
N SER A 6 4.62 -22.10 -5.68
CA SER A 6 5.20 -20.84 -6.10
C SER A 6 4.27 -19.63 -6.28
N ALA A 7 4.31 -18.71 -5.30
CA ALA A 7 3.80 -17.35 -5.40
C ALA A 7 4.25 -16.60 -6.69
N LYS A 8 5.37 -17.00 -7.31
CA LYS A 8 5.84 -16.45 -8.59
C LYS A 8 4.90 -16.75 -9.76
N ALA A 9 4.26 -17.91 -9.78
CA ALA A 9 3.34 -18.29 -10.86
C ALA A 9 2.05 -17.45 -10.80
N THR A 10 1.53 -17.23 -9.60
CA THR A 10 0.33 -16.40 -9.37
C THR A 10 0.57 -14.94 -9.72
N ALA A 11 1.70 -14.36 -9.30
CA ALA A 11 2.01 -12.95 -9.56
C ALA A 11 2.12 -12.64 -11.08
N ARG A 12 2.72 -13.56 -11.86
CA ARG A 12 2.84 -13.41 -13.32
C ARG A 12 1.49 -13.51 -14.04
N LEU A 13 0.60 -14.40 -13.59
CA LEU A 13 -0.73 -14.59 -14.17
C LEU A 13 -1.65 -13.39 -13.90
N VAL A 14 -1.54 -12.76 -12.71
CA VAL A 14 -2.31 -11.55 -12.36
C VAL A 14 -1.82 -10.33 -13.15
N ARG A 15 -0.50 -10.17 -13.34
CA ARG A 15 0.08 -9.08 -14.14
C ARG A 15 -0.32 -9.13 -15.62
N ALA A 16 -0.43 -10.33 -16.21
CA ALA A 16 -0.84 -10.51 -17.61
C ALA A 16 -2.28 -10.03 -17.91
N ARG A 17 -3.10 -9.78 -16.89
CA ARG A 17 -4.46 -9.24 -17.03
C ARG A 17 -4.57 -7.72 -16.84
N ALA A 18 -3.49 -7.03 -16.48
CA ALA A 18 -3.53 -5.57 -16.31
C ALA A 18 -3.63 -4.88 -17.68
N SER A 19 -4.65 -4.06 -17.87
CA SER A 19 -4.89 -3.26 -19.08
C SER A 19 -4.55 -1.78 -18.89
N ARG A 20 -4.23 -1.37 -17.66
CA ARG A 20 -3.78 -0.03 -17.29
C ARG A 20 -2.35 -0.04 -16.77
N THR A 21 -1.72 1.13 -16.75
CA THR A 21 -0.38 1.31 -16.18
C THR A 21 -0.43 1.24 -14.65
N GLY A 22 0.75 1.11 -14.02
CA GLY A 22 0.89 1.11 -12.56
C GLY A 22 0.76 -0.22 -11.84
N GLU A 23 1.25 -0.23 -10.60
CA GLU A 23 1.27 -1.38 -9.69
C GLU A 23 0.84 -0.94 -8.29
N VAL A 24 -0.17 -1.61 -7.73
CA VAL A 24 -0.69 -1.33 -6.39
C VAL A 24 -0.40 -2.51 -5.46
N TYR A 25 0.25 -2.23 -4.33
CA TYR A 25 0.60 -3.23 -3.31
C TYR A 25 -0.15 -2.94 -2.02
N LEU A 26 -1.01 -3.87 -1.60
CA LEU A 26 -1.87 -3.74 -0.42
C LEU A 26 -1.37 -4.69 0.68
N LEU A 27 -0.79 -4.12 1.75
CA LEU A 27 -0.24 -4.84 2.89
C LEU A 27 -1.29 -4.96 4.01
N ARG A 28 -1.67 -6.19 4.35
CA ARG A 28 -2.64 -6.51 5.42
C ARG A 28 -2.02 -6.48 6.81
N GLY A 29 -2.83 -6.27 7.84
CA GLY A 29 -2.43 -6.34 9.26
C GLY A 29 -2.26 -7.77 9.82
N LEU A 30 -2.14 -7.88 11.15
CA LEU A 30 -2.08 -9.17 11.86
C LEU A 30 -3.43 -9.89 11.80
N MET A 31 -3.43 -11.22 11.64
CA MET A 31 -4.60 -12.09 11.48
C MET A 31 -5.53 -11.61 10.36
N ASP A 32 -5.42 -12.17 9.15
CA ASP A 32 -6.16 -11.86 7.90
C ASP A 32 -7.70 -11.62 7.96
N ILE A 33 -8.32 -11.73 9.14
CA ILE A 33 -9.71 -11.43 9.47
C ILE A 33 -10.06 -9.92 9.41
N PHE A 34 -9.08 -9.01 9.50
CA PHE A 34 -9.34 -7.56 9.63
C PHE A 34 -9.34 -6.76 8.32
N SER A 35 -8.79 -7.27 7.21
CA SER A 35 -8.54 -6.46 6.00
C SER A 35 -9.51 -6.74 4.83
N ARG A 36 -10.77 -7.11 5.09
CA ARG A 36 -11.75 -7.40 4.02
C ARG A 36 -11.94 -6.24 3.04
N GLY A 37 -11.86 -4.98 3.46
CA GLY A 37 -11.97 -3.88 2.51
C GLY A 37 -10.69 -3.67 1.69
N MET A 38 -9.51 -4.11 2.15
CA MET A 38 -8.29 -4.20 1.30
C MET A 38 -8.53 -5.20 0.17
N ASP A 39 -9.22 -6.31 0.43
CA ASP A 39 -9.64 -7.26 -0.62
C ASP A 39 -10.64 -6.66 -1.58
N VAL A 40 -11.63 -5.93 -1.06
CA VAL A 40 -12.60 -5.20 -1.89
C VAL A 40 -11.89 -4.18 -2.78
N MET A 41 -10.97 -3.39 -2.22
CA MET A 41 -10.20 -2.41 -2.99
C MET A 41 -9.31 -3.08 -4.04
N GLY A 42 -8.56 -4.12 -3.66
CA GLY A 42 -7.73 -4.88 -4.60
C GLY A 42 -8.54 -5.50 -5.73
N ALA A 43 -9.70 -6.07 -5.43
CA ALA A 43 -10.60 -6.63 -6.43
C ALA A 43 -11.21 -5.56 -7.34
N LYS A 44 -11.59 -4.39 -6.80
CA LYS A 44 -12.08 -3.24 -7.60
C LYS A 44 -11.00 -2.75 -8.57
N LEU A 45 -9.76 -2.60 -8.10
CA LEU A 45 -8.62 -2.16 -8.92
C LEU A 45 -8.30 -3.17 -10.04
N ASN A 46 -8.22 -4.46 -9.71
CA ASN A 46 -7.98 -5.52 -10.69
C ASN A 46 -9.10 -5.58 -11.74
N ARG A 47 -10.37 -5.46 -11.34
CA ARG A 47 -11.51 -5.39 -12.28
C ARG A 47 -11.44 -4.16 -13.18
N ALA A 48 -10.89 -3.06 -12.69
CA ALA A 48 -10.67 -1.85 -13.47
C ALA A 48 -9.41 -1.88 -14.34
N GLY A 49 -8.68 -3.01 -14.36
CA GLY A 49 -7.50 -3.21 -15.19
C GLY A 49 -6.17 -2.77 -14.57
N VAL A 50 -6.16 -2.32 -13.32
CA VAL A 50 -4.94 -1.93 -12.60
C VAL A 50 -4.41 -3.14 -11.84
N TYR A 51 -3.12 -3.45 -12.00
CA TYR A 51 -2.49 -4.52 -11.21
C TYR A 51 -2.55 -4.17 -9.72
N ALA A 52 -3.27 -4.98 -8.93
CA ALA A 52 -3.34 -4.85 -7.49
C ALA A 52 -3.07 -6.17 -6.78
N MET A 53 -2.06 -6.20 -5.92
CA MET A 53 -1.69 -7.38 -5.14
C MET A 53 -1.97 -7.14 -3.66
N VAL A 54 -2.91 -7.89 -3.11
CA VAL A 54 -3.17 -7.94 -1.67
C VAL A 54 -2.35 -9.05 -1.05
N THR A 55 -1.60 -8.76 0.00
CA THR A 55 -0.70 -9.72 0.65
C THR A 55 -0.48 -9.39 2.13
N ASN A 56 0.04 -10.34 2.89
CA ASN A 56 0.42 -10.13 4.28
C ASN A 56 1.56 -9.10 4.37
N HIS A 57 1.53 -8.21 5.37
CA HIS A 57 2.59 -7.21 5.57
C HIS A 57 3.99 -7.81 5.65
N SER A 58 4.16 -9.02 6.19
CA SER A 58 5.45 -9.69 6.33
C SER A 58 6.19 -9.86 4.98
N ASN A 59 5.45 -9.82 3.87
CA ASN A 59 6.00 -9.99 2.52
C ASN A 59 6.58 -8.69 1.94
N TRP A 60 6.56 -7.57 2.67
CA TRP A 60 7.05 -6.28 2.15
C TRP A 60 8.48 -6.37 1.59
N GLU A 61 9.36 -7.17 2.22
CA GLU A 61 10.76 -7.28 1.79
C GLU A 61 10.88 -8.07 0.48
N GLU A 62 10.13 -9.16 0.33
CA GLU A 62 10.08 -9.94 -0.91
C GLU A 62 9.56 -9.10 -2.06
N ILE A 63 8.49 -8.33 -1.85
CA ILE A 63 7.93 -7.38 -2.81
C ILE A 63 9.00 -6.36 -3.22
N GLY A 64 9.69 -5.77 -2.24
CA GLY A 64 10.76 -4.80 -2.49
C GLY A 64 11.87 -5.38 -3.36
N ARG A 65 12.34 -6.60 -3.04
CA ARG A 65 13.37 -7.30 -3.84
C ARG A 65 12.88 -7.61 -5.25
N ASP A 66 11.62 -7.99 -5.41
CA ASP A 66 11.00 -8.25 -6.70
C ASP A 66 10.96 -7.00 -7.59
N ILE A 67 10.43 -5.90 -7.08
CA ILE A 67 10.35 -4.62 -7.80
C ILE A 67 11.77 -4.15 -8.22
N VAL A 68 12.75 -4.25 -7.31
CA VAL A 68 14.16 -3.89 -7.61
C VAL A 68 14.77 -4.78 -8.68
N ARG A 69 14.44 -6.08 -8.69
CA ARG A 69 14.91 -6.98 -9.74
C ARG A 69 14.32 -6.59 -11.08
N ARG A 70 13.00 -6.36 -11.15
CA ARG A 70 12.30 -5.98 -12.37
C ARG A 70 12.69 -4.58 -12.86
N SER A 71 13.04 -3.66 -11.97
CA SER A 71 13.45 -2.30 -12.37
C SER A 71 14.72 -2.32 -13.21
N LYS A 72 15.63 -3.27 -12.97
CA LYS A 72 16.86 -3.45 -13.76
C LYS A 72 16.59 -3.84 -15.21
N THR A 73 15.48 -4.53 -15.47
CA THR A 73 15.07 -4.95 -16.82
C THR A 73 13.94 -4.08 -17.38
N LYS A 74 13.67 -2.93 -16.75
CA LYS A 74 12.57 -2.00 -17.11
C LYS A 74 11.18 -2.66 -17.14
N ASP A 75 10.99 -3.73 -16.36
CA ASP A 75 9.73 -4.48 -16.23
C ASP A 75 8.94 -4.02 -14.99
N VAL A 76 9.01 -2.73 -14.65
CA VAL A 76 8.21 -2.12 -13.58
C VAL A 76 7.22 -1.17 -14.23
N SER A 77 5.94 -1.36 -13.93
CA SER A 77 4.88 -0.47 -14.39
C SER A 77 4.67 0.61 -13.34
N TYR A 78 4.93 1.86 -13.73
CA TYR A 78 4.64 3.03 -12.90
C TYR A 78 3.25 3.58 -13.21
N PRO A 79 2.58 4.23 -12.24
CA PRO A 79 3.03 4.54 -10.88
C PRO A 79 3.06 3.32 -9.94
N ILE A 80 3.97 3.33 -8.94
CA ILE A 80 3.91 2.40 -7.80
C ILE A 80 3.09 3.03 -6.69
N VAL A 81 2.08 2.29 -6.21
CA VAL A 81 1.23 2.67 -5.09
C VAL A 81 1.35 1.63 -3.98
N ILE A 82 1.45 2.08 -2.73
CA ILE A 82 1.50 1.20 -1.56
C ILE A 82 0.33 1.55 -0.64
N MET A 83 -0.39 0.55 -0.17
CA MET A 83 -1.42 0.71 0.85
C MET A 83 -1.15 -0.23 2.01
N GLY A 84 -1.43 0.20 3.24
CA GLY A 84 -1.16 -0.60 4.42
C GLY A 84 -2.18 -0.40 5.54
N HIS A 85 -2.68 -1.49 6.12
CA HIS A 85 -3.57 -1.45 7.28
C HIS A 85 -2.86 -1.99 8.54
N SER A 86 -2.99 -1.31 9.69
CA SER A 86 -2.41 -1.77 10.96
C SER A 86 -0.90 -2.06 10.83
N LEU A 87 -0.45 -3.31 11.02
CA LEU A 87 0.94 -3.70 10.76
C LEU A 87 1.40 -3.46 9.32
N GLY A 88 0.51 -3.60 8.33
CA GLY A 88 0.78 -3.20 6.96
C GLY A 88 0.99 -1.69 6.82
N GLY A 89 0.32 -0.88 7.63
CA GLY A 89 0.56 0.56 7.73
C GLY A 89 1.95 0.88 8.28
N ASN A 90 2.44 0.08 9.23
CA ASN A 90 3.80 0.20 9.77
C ASN A 90 4.88 -0.22 8.74
N ASP A 91 4.57 -1.20 7.89
CA ASP A 91 5.50 -1.74 6.90
C ASP A 91 5.47 -0.99 5.55
N ALA A 92 4.42 -0.22 5.26
CA ALA A 92 4.35 0.63 4.08
C ALA A 92 5.53 1.64 3.99
N PRO A 93 5.92 2.37 5.06
CA PRO A 93 7.15 3.15 5.09
C PRO A 93 8.41 2.33 4.82
N LYS A 94 8.49 1.08 5.32
CA LYS A 94 9.66 0.22 5.12
C LYS A 94 9.84 -0.14 3.64
N LEU A 95 8.77 -0.58 2.98
CA LEU A 95 8.77 -0.86 1.55
C LEU A 95 9.10 0.41 0.74
N ALA A 96 8.40 1.52 1.01
CA ALA A 96 8.59 2.77 0.26
C ALA A 96 10.04 3.28 0.35
N ASN A 97 10.63 3.27 1.55
CA ASN A 97 12.01 3.72 1.75
C ASN A 97 13.03 2.71 1.21
N TYR A 98 12.73 1.41 1.27
CA TYR A 98 13.57 0.37 0.66
C TYR A 98 13.71 0.58 -0.86
N LEU A 99 12.60 0.89 -1.54
CA LEU A 99 12.57 1.25 -2.95
C LEU A 99 13.32 2.58 -3.19
N GLY A 100 13.10 3.57 -2.33
CA GLY A 100 13.75 4.88 -2.42
C GLY A 100 15.28 4.84 -2.37
N ARG A 101 15.84 4.04 -1.46
CA ARG A 101 17.29 3.80 -1.37
C ARG A 101 17.90 3.18 -2.64
N ARG A 102 17.06 2.69 -3.56
CA ARG A 102 17.44 2.06 -4.83
C ARG A 102 16.98 2.86 -6.05
N GLY A 103 16.64 4.13 -5.85
CA GLY A 103 16.25 5.05 -6.93
C GLY A 103 14.85 4.82 -7.49
N ILE A 104 14.02 4.00 -6.84
CA ILE A 104 12.68 3.67 -7.30
C ILE A 104 11.66 4.61 -6.65
N LYS A 105 10.89 5.31 -7.48
CA LYS A 105 9.86 6.26 -7.04
C LYS A 105 8.60 5.53 -6.60
N VAL A 106 7.97 6.03 -5.54
CA VAL A 106 6.64 5.61 -5.10
C VAL A 106 5.71 6.82 -5.24
N SER A 107 4.68 6.70 -6.06
CA SER A 107 3.84 7.86 -6.39
C SER A 107 2.85 8.17 -5.27
N TYR A 108 2.30 7.14 -4.61
CA TYR A 108 1.27 7.30 -3.60
C TYR A 108 1.37 6.24 -2.51
N VAL A 109 1.24 6.66 -1.26
CA VAL A 109 1.11 5.78 -0.10
C VAL A 109 -0.16 6.13 0.67
N VAL A 110 -0.96 5.11 0.99
CA VAL A 110 -2.12 5.25 1.87
C VAL A 110 -1.99 4.32 3.06
N THR A 111 -2.18 4.83 4.27
CA THR A 111 -2.21 3.99 5.47
C THR A 111 -3.54 4.11 6.17
N PHE A 112 -4.00 2.97 6.68
CA PHE A 112 -5.21 2.81 7.46
C PHE A 112 -4.81 2.36 8.86
N ASP A 113 -4.89 3.30 9.78
CA ASP A 113 -4.62 3.14 11.20
C ASP A 113 -3.35 2.33 11.50
N PRO A 114 -2.16 2.80 11.06
CA PRO A 114 -0.89 2.23 11.51
C PRO A 114 -0.85 2.26 13.06
N THR A 115 -0.04 1.38 13.66
CA THR A 115 0.08 1.31 15.13
C THR A 115 1.37 1.92 15.65
N ARG A 116 2.22 2.46 14.75
CA ARG A 116 3.48 3.12 15.10
C ARG A 116 3.79 4.21 14.09
N ARG A 117 4.50 5.24 14.55
CA ARG A 117 5.03 6.28 13.66
C ARG A 117 5.91 5.71 12.56
N GLY A 118 5.85 6.36 11.41
CA GLY A 118 6.66 6.03 10.24
C GLY A 118 7.15 7.28 9.54
N TYR A 119 8.19 7.14 8.72
CA TYR A 119 8.82 8.25 8.02
C TYR A 119 8.96 7.93 6.54
N PHE A 120 8.77 8.92 5.67
CA PHE A 120 8.96 8.75 4.23
C PHE A 120 10.07 9.63 3.67
N GLY A 121 10.91 9.03 2.83
CA GLY A 121 11.97 9.72 2.10
C GLY A 121 11.50 10.44 0.84
N LYS A 122 12.44 11.19 0.23
CA LYS A 122 12.24 12.03 -0.96
C LYS A 122 11.72 11.32 -2.23
N ASN A 123 11.71 9.99 -2.24
CA ASN A 123 11.21 9.21 -3.37
C ASN A 123 9.69 9.06 -3.42
N VAL A 124 8.98 9.56 -2.39
CA VAL A 124 7.53 9.39 -2.23
C VAL A 124 6.79 10.68 -2.62
N GLY A 125 5.87 10.59 -3.57
CA GLY A 125 5.14 11.75 -4.10
C GLY A 125 3.99 12.24 -3.21
N ARG A 126 3.18 11.32 -2.68
CA ARG A 126 2.06 11.64 -1.79
C ARG A 126 1.86 10.57 -0.73
N VAL A 127 1.54 10.99 0.48
CA VAL A 127 1.20 10.14 1.62
C VAL A 127 -0.11 10.63 2.23
N VAL A 128 -1.05 9.72 2.45
CA VAL A 128 -2.26 9.98 3.23
C VAL A 128 -2.37 8.91 4.31
N ASN A 129 -2.43 9.35 5.56
CA ASN A 129 -2.61 8.48 6.72
C ASN A 129 -3.98 8.76 7.34
N PHE A 130 -4.90 7.81 7.25
CA PHE A 130 -6.14 7.83 8.02
C PHE A 130 -5.85 7.09 9.33
N TYR A 131 -5.96 7.74 10.48
CA TYR A 131 -5.56 7.16 11.76
C TYR A 131 -6.60 7.38 12.86
N LEU A 132 -6.66 6.47 13.80
CA LEU A 132 -7.29 6.68 15.11
C LEU A 132 -6.17 7.02 16.11
N THR A 133 -6.47 7.81 17.12
CA THR A 133 -5.49 8.14 18.16
C THR A 133 -5.24 6.89 19.03
N HIS A 134 -3.97 6.53 19.19
CA HIS A 134 -3.50 5.48 20.14
C HIS A 134 -2.67 6.14 21.24
N ASP A 135 -2.36 5.39 22.30
CA ASP A 135 -1.48 5.86 23.39
C ASP A 135 -0.09 6.25 22.87
N ASP A 136 0.43 5.45 21.92
CA ASP A 136 1.66 5.73 21.20
C ASP A 136 1.39 6.52 19.90
N ASP A 137 2.33 7.40 19.55
CA ASP A 137 2.25 8.14 18.28
C ASP A 137 2.33 7.21 17.08
N ASN A 138 1.24 7.17 16.33
CA ASN A 138 1.08 6.39 15.10
C ASN A 138 1.03 7.26 13.82
N ARG A 139 1.32 8.56 13.93
CA ARG A 139 1.30 9.46 12.77
C ARG A 139 2.49 9.23 11.86
N LEU A 140 2.35 9.63 10.61
CA LEU A 140 3.40 9.53 9.61
C LEU A 140 4.07 10.88 9.38
N TYR A 141 5.37 10.84 9.11
CA TYR A 141 6.22 12.03 9.07
C TYR A 141 7.09 12.07 7.82
N LYS A 142 7.54 13.28 7.50
CA LYS A 142 8.48 13.55 6.42
C LYS A 142 9.90 13.32 6.92
N SER A 143 10.71 12.54 6.20
CA SER A 143 12.16 12.53 6.40
C SER A 143 12.83 13.74 5.74
N ALA A 144 14.10 13.98 6.05
CA ALA A 144 14.90 15.01 5.39
C ALA A 144 14.85 14.88 3.86
N GLY A 145 14.65 16.02 3.18
CA GLY A 145 14.57 16.11 1.73
C GLY A 145 13.26 15.62 1.11
N PHE A 146 12.24 15.26 1.89
CA PHE A 146 10.91 14.93 1.37
C PHE A 146 10.27 16.16 0.70
N THR A 147 9.97 16.04 -0.59
CA THR A 147 9.35 17.12 -1.40
C THR A 147 7.89 16.84 -1.77
N GLY A 148 7.37 15.65 -1.45
CA GLY A 148 5.99 15.28 -1.70
C GLY A 148 4.99 15.96 -0.77
N THR A 149 3.75 15.45 -0.80
CA THR A 149 2.70 15.84 0.17
C THR A 149 2.47 14.75 1.21
N LEU A 150 2.22 15.12 2.46
CA LEU A 150 1.88 14.19 3.54
C LEU A 150 0.73 14.76 4.36
N GLN A 151 -0.31 13.96 4.57
CA GLN A 151 -1.49 14.33 5.37
C GLN A 151 -1.78 13.24 6.40
N ASN A 152 -1.87 13.60 7.67
CA ASN A 152 -2.46 12.75 8.73
C ASN A 152 -3.88 13.24 8.98
N ILE A 153 -4.86 12.35 8.78
CA ILE A 153 -6.30 12.62 8.91
C ILE A 153 -6.82 11.77 10.06
N SER A 154 -7.17 12.41 11.18
CA SER A 154 -7.80 11.70 12.31
C SER A 154 -9.20 11.26 11.92
N MET A 155 -9.53 10.02 12.30
CA MET A 155 -10.83 9.40 12.14
C MET A 155 -11.53 9.22 13.50
N ASP A 156 -11.03 9.88 14.54
CA ASP A 156 -11.60 9.80 15.89
C ASP A 156 -13.05 10.31 15.91
N GLY A 157 -13.91 9.61 16.66
CA GLY A 157 -15.32 9.98 16.80
C GLY A 157 -16.15 9.85 15.53
N LYS A 158 -15.65 9.21 14.47
CA LYS A 158 -16.42 8.94 13.25
C LYS A 158 -17.24 7.66 13.39
N ASP A 159 -18.55 7.78 13.18
CA ASP A 159 -19.48 6.66 13.31
C ASP A 159 -19.07 5.45 12.45
N GLY A 160 -19.09 4.27 13.08
CA GLY A 160 -18.74 3.00 12.43
C GLY A 160 -17.26 2.84 12.06
N ILE A 161 -16.39 3.77 12.46
CA ILE A 161 -14.95 3.68 12.22
C ILE A 161 -14.23 3.21 13.49
N THR A 162 -13.57 2.07 13.36
CA THR A 162 -12.71 1.45 14.35
C THR A 162 -11.42 1.03 13.67
N HIS A 163 -10.42 0.59 14.45
CA HIS A 163 -9.18 0.03 13.91
C HIS A 163 -9.45 -1.02 12.83
N THR A 164 -10.50 -1.82 13.01
CA THR A 164 -10.84 -2.93 12.12
C THR A 164 -11.78 -2.55 10.98
N SER A 165 -12.43 -1.38 11.01
CA SER A 165 -13.43 -1.00 10.00
C SER A 165 -13.05 0.23 9.17
N ILE A 166 -12.02 0.99 9.56
CA ILE A 166 -11.53 2.18 8.86
C ILE A 166 -11.31 1.95 7.35
N GLU A 167 -10.72 0.82 7.00
CA GLU A 167 -10.40 0.44 5.62
C GLU A 167 -11.65 0.00 4.81
N LYS A 168 -12.75 -0.33 5.51
CA LYS A 168 -14.04 -0.71 4.92
C LYS A 168 -14.92 0.50 4.61
N ASN A 169 -14.56 1.69 5.09
CA ASN A 169 -15.36 2.89 4.88
C ASN A 169 -15.44 3.22 3.37
N SER A 170 -16.65 3.17 2.81
CA SER A 170 -16.87 3.29 1.37
C SER A 170 -16.42 4.63 0.79
N ARG A 171 -16.57 5.73 1.54
CA ARG A 171 -16.12 7.06 1.13
C ARG A 171 -14.60 7.08 1.00
N ILE A 172 -13.89 6.59 2.00
CA ILE A 172 -12.42 6.51 1.96
C ILE A 172 -11.96 5.61 0.81
N GLN A 173 -12.59 4.45 0.61
CA GLN A 173 -12.26 3.57 -0.51
C GLN A 173 -12.46 4.25 -1.86
N ASN A 174 -13.57 4.97 -2.05
CA ASN A 174 -13.87 5.65 -3.31
C ASN A 174 -12.86 6.78 -3.58
N ASP A 175 -12.51 7.56 -2.57
CA ASP A 175 -11.51 8.63 -2.68
C ASP A 175 -10.12 8.07 -3.04
N VAL A 176 -9.71 7.00 -2.35
CA VAL A 176 -8.42 6.33 -2.58
C VAL A 176 -8.37 5.68 -3.96
N ILE A 177 -9.39 4.89 -4.33
CA ILE A 177 -9.45 4.25 -5.65
C ILE A 177 -9.51 5.30 -6.76
N GLY A 178 -10.36 6.33 -6.63
CA GLY A 178 -10.47 7.39 -7.62
C GLY A 178 -9.12 8.08 -7.86
N ARG A 179 -8.35 8.31 -6.80
CA ARG A 179 -6.99 8.85 -6.91
C ARG A 179 -6.02 7.91 -7.60
N ILE A 180 -6.11 6.60 -7.36
CA ILE A 180 -5.29 5.60 -8.06
C ILE A 180 -5.68 5.56 -9.55
N MET A 181 -6.98 5.54 -9.85
CA MET A 181 -7.47 5.50 -11.23
C MET A 181 -7.09 6.74 -12.04
N SER A 182 -6.93 7.90 -11.39
CA SER A 182 -6.48 9.13 -12.08
C SER A 182 -4.99 9.15 -12.40
N MET A 183 -4.20 8.18 -11.92
CA MET A 183 -2.76 8.08 -12.17
C MET A 183 -2.35 6.87 -13.02
N THR A 184 -3.30 6.00 -13.39
CA THR A 184 -3.09 4.70 -14.07
C THR A 184 -3.84 4.59 -15.38
#